data_AF-A0A954LE41-F1
#
_entry.id   AF-A0A954LE41-F1
#
_cell.length_a   1.000
_cell.length_b   1.000
_cell.length_c   1.000
_cell.angle_alpha   90.00
_cell.angle_beta   90.00
_cell.angle_gamma   90.00
#
_symmetry.space_group_name_H-M   'P 1'
#
loop_
_entity.id
_entity.type
_entity.pdbx_description
1 polymer ?
#
loop_
_entity_poly.entity_id
_entity_poly.type
_entity_poly.pdbx_seq_one_letter_code
_entity_poly.pdbx_strand_id
1 'polypeptide(L)'
;MTDRIWNFSAGPAVLPESVLQEAKENLLSLGNTGVGICEHSHRGKPFMAVAAEAEALCREIAGIPDNYKVLFLQGGASLQFAMVPMNLLPKDRTADYLVTGSWSEKAAKEAKRFGQVHNASSSKDANYNYIPTKANYSDNPRYVHFTSNNT
;
A
#
# COMPACT_ATOMS: atom_id res chain seq x y z
N MET A 1 -16.74 -21.44 21.93
CA MET A 1 -17.06 -20.13 21.30
C MET A 1 -16.04 -19.15 21.83
N THR A 2 -15.38 -18.39 20.96
CA THR A 2 -14.35 -17.41 21.36
C THR A 2 -15.02 -16.19 21.99
N ASP A 3 -14.43 -15.58 23.03
CA ASP A 3 -14.92 -14.31 23.62
C ASP A 3 -14.66 -13.07 22.73
N ARG A 4 -14.21 -13.29 21.49
CA ARG A 4 -13.89 -12.23 20.54
C ARG A 4 -15.17 -11.64 19.95
N ILE A 5 -15.25 -10.31 19.92
CA ILE A 5 -16.32 -9.57 19.25
C ILE A 5 -16.19 -9.63 17.72
N TRP A 6 -17.31 -9.45 17.02
CA TRP A 6 -17.33 -9.21 15.59
C TRP A 6 -16.83 -7.80 15.28
N ASN A 7 -15.63 -7.70 14.69
CA ASN A 7 -15.02 -6.42 14.35
C ASN A 7 -15.17 -6.13 12.85
N PHE A 8 -16.02 -5.14 12.52
CA PHE A 8 -16.26 -4.66 11.15
C PHE A 8 -15.49 -3.37 10.81
N SER A 9 -14.41 -3.06 11.55
CA SER A 9 -13.58 -1.87 11.30
C SER A 9 -12.99 -1.87 9.88
N ALA A 10 -13.07 -0.73 9.21
CA ALA A 10 -12.51 -0.52 7.87
C ALA A 10 -10.98 -0.36 7.85
N GLY A 11 -10.35 -0.10 9.01
CA GLY A 11 -8.92 0.15 9.11
C GLY A 11 -8.55 0.91 10.39
N PRO A 12 -7.67 0.39 11.26
CA PRO A 12 -7.11 -0.97 11.23
C PRO A 12 -8.18 -2.07 11.27
N ALA A 13 -7.91 -3.21 10.63
CA ALA A 13 -8.89 -4.29 10.44
C ALA A 13 -8.58 -5.51 11.33
N VAL A 14 -9.47 -6.51 11.29
CA VAL A 14 -9.30 -7.78 12.02
C VAL A 14 -8.12 -8.59 11.48
N LEU A 15 -7.35 -9.20 12.37
CA LEU A 15 -6.31 -10.18 12.05
C LEU A 15 -6.77 -11.59 12.43
N PRO A 16 -6.33 -12.64 11.70
CA PRO A 16 -6.56 -14.02 12.10
C PRO A 16 -6.01 -14.30 13.50
N GLU A 17 -6.75 -15.08 14.30
CA GLU A 17 -6.34 -15.38 15.68
C GLU A 17 -5.03 -16.17 15.76
N SER A 18 -4.80 -17.08 14.81
CA SER A 18 -3.54 -17.83 14.69
C SER A 18 -2.33 -16.91 14.54
N VAL A 19 -2.44 -15.87 13.72
CA VAL A 19 -1.37 -14.87 13.52
C VAL A 19 -1.09 -14.10 14.81
N LEU A 20 -2.14 -13.73 15.55
CA LEU A 20 -1.99 -13.03 16.84
C LEU A 20 -1.30 -13.91 17.88
N GLN A 21 -1.64 -15.21 17.91
CA GLN A 21 -1.03 -16.17 18.84
C GLN A 21 0.45 -16.37 18.53
N GLU A 22 0.80 -16.58 17.26
CA GLU A 22 2.20 -16.73 16.84
C GLU A 22 3.01 -15.45 17.08
N ALA A 23 2.45 -14.28 16.77
CA ALA A 23 3.11 -12.99 17.02
C ALA A 23 3.37 -12.77 18.53
N LYS A 24 2.43 -13.16 19.39
CA LYS A 24 2.59 -13.09 20.85
C LYS A 24 3.77 -13.95 21.33
N GLU A 25 3.92 -15.16 20.81
CA GLU A 25 5.04 -16.05 21.14
C GLU A 25 6.38 -15.46 20.68
N ASN A 26 6.42 -14.99 19.43
CA ASN A 26 7.64 -14.43 18.83
C ASN A 26 8.03 -13.04 19.37
N LEU A 27 7.13 -12.37 20.09
CA LEU A 27 7.45 -11.15 20.82
C LEU A 27 8.38 -11.42 22.01
N LEU A 28 8.31 -12.61 22.62
CA LEU A 28 9.15 -13.00 23.75
C LEU A 28 10.41 -13.76 23.29
N SER A 29 10.30 -14.60 22.27
CA SER A 29 11.43 -15.27 21.63
C SER A 29 11.11 -15.54 20.17
N LEU A 30 11.84 -14.91 19.24
CA LEU A 30 11.69 -15.21 17.81
C LEU A 30 12.17 -16.64 17.55
N GLY A 31 11.25 -17.57 17.36
CA GLY A 31 11.52 -19.01 17.39
C GLY A 31 12.34 -19.40 18.63
N ASN A 32 13.50 -20.02 18.41
CA ASN A 32 14.39 -20.49 19.49
C ASN A 32 15.59 -19.56 19.74
N THR A 33 15.51 -18.28 19.34
CA THR A 33 16.64 -17.35 19.47
C THR A 33 16.89 -16.88 20.92
N GLY A 34 15.93 -17.08 21.82
CA GLY A 34 16.03 -16.71 23.23
C GLY A 34 15.79 -15.22 23.52
N VAL A 35 15.51 -14.42 22.49
CA VAL A 35 15.13 -12.99 22.60
C VAL A 35 14.05 -12.66 21.55
N GLY A 36 13.22 -11.67 21.85
CA GLY A 36 12.06 -11.29 21.04
C GLY A 36 12.43 -10.66 19.70
N ILE A 37 11.50 -10.71 18.73
CA ILE A 37 11.69 -10.10 17.40
C ILE A 37 12.08 -8.62 17.46
N CYS A 38 11.59 -7.88 18.46
CA CYS A 38 11.88 -6.45 18.65
C CYS A 38 13.29 -6.16 19.19
N GLU A 39 14.00 -7.17 19.69
CA GLU A 39 15.35 -7.04 20.27
C GLU A 39 16.45 -7.39 19.26
N HIS A 40 16.09 -8.09 18.17
CA HIS A 40 17.03 -8.45 17.12
C HIS A 40 17.47 -7.23 16.32
N SER A 41 18.76 -7.18 15.97
CA SER A 41 19.26 -6.22 14.99
C SER A 41 18.60 -6.47 13.64
N HIS A 42 18.16 -5.40 12.96
CA HIS A 42 17.64 -5.49 11.59
C HIS A 42 18.66 -6.00 10.55
N ARG A 43 19.95 -6.08 10.91
CA ARG A 43 21.02 -6.68 10.08
C ARG A 43 21.41 -8.07 10.56
N GLY A 44 20.87 -8.52 11.68
CA GLY A 44 21.13 -9.84 12.25
C GLY A 44 20.50 -10.94 11.42
N LYS A 45 21.15 -12.11 11.38
CA LYS A 45 20.65 -13.28 10.64
C LYS A 45 19.18 -13.63 10.96
N PRO A 46 18.71 -13.61 12.22
CA PRO A 46 17.33 -13.93 12.52
C PRO A 46 16.32 -13.00 11.86
N PHE A 47 16.51 -11.68 11.96
CA PHE A 47 15.60 -10.71 11.32
C PHE A 47 15.71 -10.73 9.80
N MET A 48 16.91 -10.88 9.24
CA MET A 48 17.10 -10.96 7.79
C MET A 48 16.38 -12.17 7.18
N ALA A 49 16.28 -13.29 7.91
CA ALA A 49 15.48 -14.43 7.48
C ALA A 49 13.98 -14.10 7.41
N VAL A 50 13.44 -13.43 8.44
CA VAL A 50 12.04 -12.95 8.45
C VAL A 50 11.76 -12.00 7.28
N ALA A 51 12.67 -11.05 7.03
CA ALA A 51 12.50 -10.09 5.94
C ALA A 51 12.55 -10.75 4.56
N ALA A 52 13.45 -11.71 4.36
CA ALA A 52 13.57 -12.46 3.11
C ALA A 52 12.34 -13.35 2.85
N GLU A 53 11.85 -14.03 3.89
CA GLU A 53 10.64 -14.84 3.81
C GLU A 53 9.40 -13.98 3.52
N ALA A 54 9.26 -12.83 4.20
CA ALA A 54 8.18 -11.88 3.92
C ALA A 54 8.20 -11.36 2.47
N GLU A 55 9.37 -11.02 1.92
CA GLU A 55 9.48 -10.64 0.50
C GLU A 55 9.07 -11.79 -0.41
N ALA A 56 9.57 -13.00 -0.17
CA ALA A 56 9.28 -14.18 -0.98
C ALA A 56 7.78 -14.50 -1.00
N LEU A 57 7.12 -14.49 0.17
CA LEU A 57 5.69 -14.71 0.29
C LEU A 57 4.87 -13.61 -0.40
N CYS A 58 5.29 -12.35 -0.32
CA CYS A 58 4.65 -11.27 -1.09
C CYS A 58 4.73 -11.54 -2.60
N ARG A 59 5.88 -11.99 -3.09
CA ARG A 59 6.05 -12.32 -4.51
C ARG A 59 5.19 -13.51 -4.94
N GLU A 60 5.13 -14.55 -4.12
CA GLU A 60 4.32 -15.74 -4.37
C GLU A 60 2.83 -15.40 -4.44
N ILE A 61 2.29 -14.73 -3.41
CA ILE A 61 0.86 -14.43 -3.29
C ILE A 61 0.37 -13.50 -4.41
N ALA A 62 1.18 -12.49 -4.77
CA ALA A 62 0.79 -11.49 -5.76
C ALA A 62 1.33 -11.76 -7.17
N GLY A 63 2.06 -12.87 -7.39
CA GLY A 63 2.65 -13.22 -8.69
C GLY A 63 3.64 -12.17 -9.20
N ILE A 64 4.48 -11.60 -8.33
CA ILE A 64 5.38 -10.49 -8.68
C ILE A 64 6.64 -11.03 -9.38
N PRO A 65 6.93 -10.64 -10.63
CA PRO A 65 8.09 -11.13 -11.37
C PRO A 65 9.42 -10.50 -10.89
N ASP A 66 10.54 -11.13 -11.27
CA ASP A 66 11.89 -10.75 -10.82
C ASP A 66 12.35 -9.37 -11.30
N ASN A 67 11.74 -8.84 -12.36
CA ASN A 67 12.02 -7.50 -12.87
C ASN A 67 11.36 -6.37 -12.04
N TYR A 68 10.68 -6.71 -10.94
CA TYR A 68 10.16 -5.75 -9.96
C TYR A 68 10.89 -5.87 -8.62
N LYS A 69 10.95 -4.75 -7.89
CA LYS A 69 11.46 -4.69 -6.51
C LYS A 69 10.30 -4.56 -5.52
N VAL A 70 10.37 -5.31 -4.43
CA VAL A 70 9.45 -5.22 -3.30
C VAL A 70 10.11 -4.37 -2.21
N LEU A 71 9.38 -3.38 -1.69
CA LEU A 71 9.89 -2.46 -0.68
C LEU A 71 8.94 -2.42 0.52
N PHE A 72 9.49 -2.54 1.73
CA PHE A 72 8.78 -2.35 2.99
C PHE A 72 9.07 -0.95 3.53
N LEU A 73 8.11 -0.03 3.40
CA LEU A 73 8.29 1.39 3.72
C LEU A 73 7.33 1.84 4.83
N GLN A 74 7.79 2.78 5.66
CA GLN A 74 6.96 3.43 6.69
C GLN A 74 6.12 4.58 6.10
N GLY A 75 5.27 5.18 6.93
CA GLY A 75 4.49 6.38 6.59
C GLY A 75 3.14 6.13 5.91
N GLY A 76 2.80 4.86 5.66
CA GLY A 76 1.51 4.45 5.10
C GLY A 76 1.24 4.97 3.68
N ALA A 77 0.04 4.68 3.17
CA ALA A 77 -0.35 5.06 1.80
C ALA A 77 -0.31 6.57 1.55
N SER A 78 -0.69 7.38 2.55
CA SER A 78 -0.70 8.84 2.44
C SER A 78 0.67 9.44 2.13
N LEU A 79 1.75 8.90 2.72
CA LEU A 79 3.10 9.35 2.38
C LEU A 79 3.47 8.96 0.94
N GLN A 80 3.00 7.80 0.47
CA GLN A 80 3.27 7.35 -0.90
C GLN A 80 2.55 8.21 -1.95
N PHE A 81 1.43 8.87 -1.61
CA PHE A 81 0.80 9.86 -2.49
C PHE A 81 1.74 11.02 -2.85
N ALA A 82 2.70 11.35 -1.99
CA ALA A 82 3.76 12.30 -2.27
C ALA A 82 5.01 11.64 -2.88
N MET A 83 5.46 10.50 -2.35
CA MET A 83 6.70 9.86 -2.82
C MET A 83 6.61 9.38 -4.27
N VAL A 84 5.45 8.89 -4.73
CA VAL A 84 5.27 8.45 -6.12
C VAL A 84 5.54 9.59 -7.12
N PRO A 85 4.84 10.73 -7.08
CA PRO A 85 5.13 11.84 -8.00
C PRO A 85 6.52 12.43 -7.79
N MET A 86 7.05 12.50 -6.55
CA MET A 86 8.42 12.97 -6.31
C MET A 86 9.48 12.15 -7.05
N ASN A 87 9.27 10.84 -7.22
CA ASN A 87 10.21 9.95 -7.89
C ASN A 87 9.91 9.76 -9.38
N LEU A 88 8.63 9.79 -9.77
CA LEU A 88 8.21 9.36 -11.10
C LEU A 88 7.69 10.49 -11.99
N LEU A 89 7.33 11.66 -11.46
CA LEU A 89 6.72 12.77 -12.20
C LEU A 89 7.66 13.98 -12.36
N PRO A 90 8.38 14.09 -13.49
CA PRO A 90 9.08 15.32 -13.85
C PRO A 90 8.11 16.52 -13.98
N LYS A 91 8.61 17.73 -13.73
CA LYS A 91 7.81 18.97 -13.75
C LYS A 91 7.17 19.27 -15.11
N ASP A 92 7.78 18.81 -16.20
CA ASP A 92 7.36 18.99 -17.60
C ASP A 92 6.51 17.81 -18.12
N ARG A 93 6.16 16.85 -17.25
CA ARG A 93 5.33 15.70 -17.59
C ARG A 93 4.01 15.72 -16.83
N THR A 94 3.06 14.93 -17.33
CA THR A 94 1.71 14.81 -16.78
C THR A 94 1.51 13.41 -16.20
N ALA A 95 0.87 13.32 -15.04
CA ALA A 95 0.35 12.06 -14.50
C ALA A 95 -1.17 12.05 -14.58
N ASP A 96 -1.73 10.94 -15.03
CA ASP A 96 -3.18 10.75 -15.12
C ASP A 96 -3.70 10.08 -13.86
N TYR A 97 -4.86 10.53 -13.36
CA TYR A 97 -5.51 9.97 -12.18
C TYR A 97 -6.95 9.57 -12.50
N LEU A 98 -7.36 8.38 -12.04
CA LEU A 98 -8.75 7.92 -12.06
C LEU A 98 -9.37 8.22 -10.69
N VAL A 99 -10.17 9.28 -10.60
CA VAL A 99 -10.67 9.84 -9.33
C VAL A 99 -12.06 9.27 -9.00
N THR A 100 -12.08 8.09 -8.41
CA THR A 100 -13.31 7.31 -8.16
C THR A 100 -13.64 7.13 -6.68
N GLY A 101 -13.06 7.95 -5.80
CA GLY A 101 -13.29 7.86 -4.35
C GLY A 101 -12.41 8.79 -3.54
N SER A 102 -12.59 8.74 -2.21
CA SER A 102 -11.88 9.64 -1.28
C SER A 102 -10.36 9.48 -1.32
N TRP A 103 -9.85 8.25 -1.54
CA TRP A 103 -8.41 7.99 -1.56
C TRP A 103 -7.75 8.44 -2.86
N SER A 104 -8.35 8.10 -4.00
CA SER A 104 -7.86 8.57 -5.31
C SER A 104 -7.89 10.10 -5.42
N GLU A 105 -8.90 10.77 -4.85
CA GLU A 105 -8.95 12.24 -4.78
C GLU A 105 -7.79 12.81 -3.95
N LYS A 106 -7.53 12.24 -2.77
CA LYS A 106 -6.39 12.67 -1.92
C LYS A 106 -5.06 12.46 -2.63
N ALA A 107 -4.89 11.34 -3.34
CA ALA A 107 -3.68 11.06 -4.12
C ALA A 107 -3.49 12.09 -5.24
N ALA A 108 -4.53 12.40 -6.02
CA ALA A 108 -4.49 13.40 -7.07
C ALA A 108 -4.21 14.82 -6.52
N LYS A 109 -4.80 15.17 -5.36
CA LYS A 109 -4.56 16.44 -4.68
C LYS A 109 -3.10 16.58 -4.24
N GLU A 110 -2.52 15.54 -3.66
CA GLU A 110 -1.13 15.57 -3.19
C GLU A 110 -0.14 15.67 -4.36
N ALA A 111 -0.38 14.95 -5.45
CA ALA A 111 0.50 14.93 -6.62
C ALA A 111 0.62 16.29 -7.33
N LYS A 112 -0.42 17.14 -7.27
CA LYS A 112 -0.41 18.51 -7.81
C LYS A 112 0.67 19.40 -7.19
N ARG A 113 1.23 19.02 -6.04
CA ARG A 113 2.33 19.75 -5.39
C ARG A 113 3.67 19.54 -6.11
N PHE A 114 3.79 18.50 -6.93
CA PHE A 114 5.07 18.05 -7.51
C PHE A 114 5.14 18.16 -9.04
N GLY A 115 4.00 18.11 -9.74
CA GLY A 115 3.95 18.20 -11.19
C GLY A 115 2.53 18.35 -11.74
N GLN A 116 2.37 18.13 -13.04
CA GLN A 116 1.07 18.26 -13.70
C GLN A 116 0.23 17.01 -13.47
N VAL A 117 -1.03 17.22 -13.07
CA VAL A 117 -1.99 16.15 -12.83
C VAL A 117 -3.19 16.36 -13.74
N HIS A 118 -3.57 15.32 -14.46
CA HIS A 118 -4.77 15.29 -15.29
C HIS A 118 -5.75 14.24 -14.75
N ASN A 119 -7.00 14.66 -14.54
CA ASN A 119 -8.04 13.75 -14.09
C ASN A 119 -8.66 13.05 -15.31
N ALA A 120 -8.16 11.87 -15.63
CA ALA A 120 -8.59 11.13 -16.82
C ALA A 120 -10.00 10.56 -16.70
N SER A 121 -10.46 10.28 -15.48
CA SER A 121 -11.86 9.98 -15.18
C SER A 121 -12.21 10.38 -13.75
N SER A 122 -13.49 10.60 -13.49
CA SER A 122 -14.00 10.92 -12.16
C SER A 122 -15.44 10.48 -11.99
N SER A 123 -15.82 10.02 -10.79
CA SER A 123 -17.22 9.83 -10.37
C SER A 123 -17.63 10.80 -9.25
N LYS A 124 -16.86 11.87 -9.06
CA LYS A 124 -17.10 12.88 -8.01
C LYS A 124 -18.45 13.58 -8.18
N ASP A 125 -18.95 13.70 -9.40
CA ASP A 125 -20.25 14.29 -9.75
C ASP A 125 -21.43 13.58 -9.06
N ALA A 126 -21.30 12.29 -8.76
CA ALA A 126 -22.29 11.50 -8.03
C ALA A 126 -21.76 10.98 -6.69
N ASN A 127 -20.87 11.75 -6.04
CA ASN A 127 -20.29 11.38 -4.75
C ASN A 127 -19.68 9.96 -4.74
N TYR A 128 -18.99 9.60 -5.82
CA TYR A 128 -18.26 8.34 -5.98
C TYR A 128 -19.12 7.06 -5.96
N ASN A 129 -20.43 7.16 -6.24
CA ASN A 129 -21.34 6.00 -6.19
C ASN A 129 -21.32 5.11 -7.45
N TYR A 130 -20.42 5.37 -8.41
CA TYR A 130 -20.22 4.56 -9.61
C TYR A 130 -18.77 4.59 -10.07
N ILE A 131 -18.41 3.68 -10.98
CA ILE A 131 -17.11 3.65 -11.66
C ILE A 131 -17.32 4.06 -13.13
N PRO A 132 -16.67 5.13 -13.62
CA PRO A 132 -16.75 5.52 -15.02
C PRO A 132 -16.21 4.41 -15.94
N THR A 133 -16.92 4.12 -17.03
CA THR A 133 -16.51 3.09 -18.01
C THR A 133 -15.52 3.59 -19.05
N LYS A 134 -15.33 4.90 -19.13
CA LYS A 134 -14.39 5.56 -20.05
C LYS A 134 -13.46 6.48 -19.28
N ALA A 135 -12.21 6.52 -19.70
CA ALA A 135 -11.22 7.49 -19.27
C ALA A 135 -10.70 8.24 -20.49
N ASN A 136 -10.63 9.56 -20.38
CA ASN A 136 -9.97 10.42 -21.35
C ASN A 136 -8.55 10.66 -20.85
N TYR A 137 -7.59 9.87 -21.32
CA TYR A 137 -6.18 10.01 -20.92
C TYR A 137 -5.53 11.22 -21.59
N SER A 138 -4.46 11.74 -21.00
CA SER A 138 -3.58 12.69 -21.69
C SER A 138 -2.81 11.97 -22.82
N ASP A 139 -2.23 12.72 -23.75
CA ASP A 139 -1.58 12.13 -24.94
C ASP A 139 -0.36 11.26 -24.59
N ASN A 140 0.36 11.61 -23.52
CA ASN A 140 1.58 10.91 -23.09
C ASN A 140 1.77 10.99 -21.56
N PRO A 141 0.91 10.32 -20.78
CA PRO A 141 1.02 10.32 -19.33
C PRO A 141 2.29 9.57 -18.91
N ARG A 142 3.02 10.15 -17.96
CA ARG A 142 4.17 9.51 -17.35
C ARG A 142 3.78 8.26 -16.57
N TYR A 143 2.63 8.30 -15.92
CA TYR A 143 1.96 7.15 -15.32
C TYR A 143 0.47 7.42 -15.18
N VAL A 144 -0.30 6.34 -14.95
CA VAL A 144 -1.70 6.40 -14.53
C VAL A 144 -1.79 5.90 -13.08
N HIS A 145 -2.44 6.68 -12.22
CA HIS A 145 -2.75 6.28 -10.85
C HIS A 145 -4.17 5.74 -10.78
N PHE A 146 -4.28 4.48 -10.34
CA PHE A 146 -5.54 3.80 -10.07
C PHE A 146 -5.57 3.36 -8.61
N THR A 147 -6.66 3.67 -7.93
CA THR A 147 -6.91 3.21 -6.56
C THR A 147 -8.00 2.13 -6.61
N SER A 148 -7.62 0.88 -6.37
CA SER A 148 -8.54 -0.27 -6.47
C SER A 148 -9.51 -0.39 -5.29
N ASN A 149 -9.15 0.11 -4.12
CA ASN A 149 -10.00 0.12 -2.92
C ASN A 149 -10.24 1.57 -2.47
N ASN A 150 -11.47 2.03 -2.60
CA ASN A 150 -11.89 3.39 -2.24
C ASN A 150 -12.94 3.38 -1.13
N THR A 151 -13.12 4.54 -0.51
CA THR A 151 -14.20 4.84 0.43
C THR A 151 -14.91 6.11 0.00
#